data_AF-A0A5P9PRN3-F1
#
_entry.id   AF-A0A5P9PRN3-F1
#
_cell.length_a   1.000
_cell.length_b   1.000
_cell.length_c   1.000
_cell.angle_alpha   90.00
_cell.angle_beta   90.00
_cell.angle_gamma   90.00
#
_symmetry.space_group_name_H-M   'P 1'
#
loop_
_entity.id
_entity.type
_entity.pdbx_description
1 polymer ?
#
loop_
_entity_poly.entity_id
_entity_poly.type
_entity_poly.pdbx_seq_one_letter_code
_entity_poly.pdbx_strand_id
1 'polypeptide(L)'
;MAERVWLDVPFREKDEAKAAGARWDPGVKRWYAPRPGMTALERWAAQPDVPALLPGEDRGFGSGLFVDLVPKSCWFTNVRYCISERDWERVRRMLLGRAGHRCEVCQREEDREVRRWLEAHERWSFDWSARVQKLVRLICLCTDCHQATHYGLAQVRGQDAAAFEHLRAVTGWSEQDTQAHIEGAFEVWAQRSQVDWHLDLSMLTGAGIALAKPPAAATRTGIAIEELRAGRSQP
;
A
#
# COMPACT_ATOMS: atom_id res chain seq x y z
N MET A 1 -22.80 -22.78 18.76
CA MET A 1 -22.44 -21.78 17.73
C MET A 1 -21.71 -22.53 16.62
N ALA A 2 -22.08 -22.34 15.35
CA ALA A 2 -21.36 -22.98 14.25
C ALA A 2 -19.91 -22.46 14.22
N GLU A 3 -18.95 -23.37 14.19
CA GLU A 3 -17.53 -23.05 14.09
C GLU A 3 -17.25 -22.42 12.71
N ARG A 4 -16.82 -21.16 12.68
CA ARG A 4 -16.43 -20.48 11.43
C ARG A 4 -14.94 -20.65 11.18
N VAL A 5 -14.56 -20.77 9.91
CA VAL A 5 -13.16 -20.87 9.48
C VAL A 5 -12.79 -19.61 8.70
N TRP A 6 -11.72 -18.93 9.10
CA TRP A 6 -11.27 -17.72 8.41
C TRP A 6 -10.60 -18.03 7.07
N LEU A 7 -10.76 -17.11 6.12
CA LEU A 7 -10.22 -17.23 4.77
C LEU A 7 -9.36 -16.00 4.42
N ASP A 8 -8.34 -16.23 3.59
CA ASP A 8 -7.55 -15.20 2.93
C ASP A 8 -7.89 -15.22 1.43
N VAL A 9 -8.91 -14.45 1.07
CA VAL A 9 -9.46 -14.37 -0.29
C VAL A 9 -8.91 -13.12 -0.98
N PRO A 10 -8.09 -13.27 -2.03
CA PRO A 10 -7.68 -12.15 -2.88
C PRO A 10 -8.88 -11.35 -3.39
N PHE A 11 -8.76 -10.03 -3.49
CA PHE A 11 -9.87 -9.18 -3.97
C PHE A 11 -10.44 -9.64 -5.33
N ARG A 12 -9.59 -10.14 -6.23
CA ARG A 12 -9.99 -10.61 -7.58
C ARG A 12 -10.80 -11.90 -7.53
N GLU A 13 -10.68 -12.69 -6.48
CA GLU A 13 -11.32 -14.00 -6.31
C GLU A 13 -12.56 -13.95 -5.41
N LYS A 14 -12.95 -12.75 -4.94
CA LYS A 14 -14.06 -12.57 -3.98
C LYS A 14 -15.40 -13.14 -4.46
N ASP A 15 -15.68 -13.01 -5.75
CA ASP A 15 -16.95 -13.46 -6.32
C ASP A 15 -16.98 -14.99 -6.44
N GLU A 16 -15.85 -15.61 -6.77
CA GLU A 16 -15.68 -17.07 -6.74
C GLU A 16 -15.81 -17.62 -5.32
N ALA A 17 -15.18 -16.97 -4.33
CA ALA A 17 -15.30 -17.37 -2.93
C ALA A 17 -16.73 -17.27 -2.42
N LYS A 18 -17.43 -16.17 -2.77
CA LYS A 18 -18.85 -15.98 -2.44
C LYS A 18 -19.72 -17.06 -3.09
N ALA A 19 -19.49 -17.39 -4.36
CA ALA A 19 -20.19 -18.45 -5.07
C ALA A 19 -19.95 -19.83 -4.43
N ALA A 20 -18.73 -20.08 -3.93
CA ALA A 20 -18.37 -21.28 -3.18
C ALA A 20 -18.91 -21.32 -1.73
N GLY A 21 -19.65 -20.28 -1.31
CA GLY A 21 -20.36 -20.24 -0.04
C GLY A 21 -19.65 -19.46 1.08
N ALA A 22 -18.54 -18.77 0.79
CA ALA A 22 -17.92 -17.87 1.75
C ALA A 22 -18.86 -16.70 2.12
N ARG A 23 -18.61 -16.11 3.30
CA ARG A 23 -19.32 -14.95 3.82
C ARG A 23 -18.32 -13.89 4.25
N TRP A 24 -18.74 -12.63 4.21
CA TRP A 24 -17.95 -11.48 4.64
C TRP A 24 -18.40 -11.01 6.03
N ASP A 25 -17.46 -10.86 6.95
CA ASP A 25 -17.69 -10.22 8.23
C ASP A 25 -17.24 -8.75 8.14
N PRO A 26 -18.17 -7.76 8.17
CA PRO A 26 -17.80 -6.35 8.06
C PRO A 26 -17.13 -5.80 9.32
N GLY A 27 -17.31 -6.43 10.48
CA GLY A 27 -16.73 -5.98 11.75
C GLY A 27 -15.24 -6.28 11.82
N VAL A 28 -14.81 -7.46 11.37
CA VAL A 28 -13.38 -7.82 11.28
C VAL A 28 -12.78 -7.62 9.88
N LYS A 29 -13.61 -7.20 8.91
CA LYS A 29 -13.25 -7.04 7.50
C LYS A 29 -12.52 -8.28 6.93
N ARG A 30 -13.10 -9.47 7.12
CA ARG A 30 -12.51 -10.75 6.70
C ARG A 30 -13.55 -11.73 6.15
N TRP A 31 -13.14 -12.50 5.15
CA TRP A 31 -13.92 -13.62 4.60
C TRP A 31 -13.86 -14.83 5.52
N TYR A 32 -14.96 -15.59 5.61
CA TYR A 32 -15.04 -16.82 6.38
C TYR A 32 -15.92 -17.88 5.71
N ALA A 33 -15.63 -19.15 5.98
CA ALA A 33 -16.52 -20.27 5.73
C ALA A 33 -17.51 -20.39 6.92
N PRO A 34 -18.83 -20.46 6.66
CA PRO A 34 -19.84 -20.52 7.73
C PRO A 34 -19.85 -21.83 8.53
N ARG A 35 -19.16 -22.87 8.03
CA ARG A 35 -18.97 -24.17 8.71
C ARG A 35 -17.67 -24.83 8.24
N PRO A 36 -17.06 -25.73 9.03
CA PRO A 36 -15.88 -26.48 8.62
C PRO A 36 -16.21 -27.52 7.53
N GLY A 37 -15.16 -28.03 6.87
CA GLY A 37 -15.28 -29.08 5.85
C GLY A 37 -15.83 -28.63 4.49
N MET A 38 -15.87 -27.32 4.22
CA MET A 38 -16.23 -26.79 2.90
C MET A 38 -15.03 -26.86 1.95
N THR A 39 -14.84 -28.01 1.30
CA THR A 39 -13.68 -28.31 0.43
C THR A 39 -13.48 -27.28 -0.68
N ALA A 40 -14.57 -26.74 -1.26
CA ALA A 40 -14.50 -25.68 -2.27
C ALA A 40 -13.85 -24.37 -1.79
N LEU A 41 -13.70 -24.19 -0.46
CA LEU A 41 -13.08 -23.01 0.15
C LEU A 41 -11.63 -23.25 0.60
N GLU A 42 -11.11 -24.47 0.55
CA GLU A 42 -9.78 -24.84 1.08
C GLU A 42 -8.63 -24.06 0.44
N ARG A 43 -8.73 -23.70 -0.84
CA ARG A 43 -7.71 -22.89 -1.52
C ARG A 43 -7.48 -21.51 -0.88
N TRP A 44 -8.48 -20.99 -0.17
CA TRP A 44 -8.41 -19.72 0.55
C TRP A 44 -8.26 -19.89 2.06
N ALA A 45 -7.91 -21.08 2.57
CA ALA A 45 -7.72 -21.29 4.01
C ALA A 45 -6.88 -20.18 4.65
N ALA A 46 -7.13 -19.79 5.89
CA ALA A 46 -6.26 -18.81 6.55
C ALA A 46 -4.82 -19.33 6.63
N GLN A 47 -3.85 -18.50 6.26
CA GLN A 47 -2.46 -18.69 6.67
C GLN A 47 -2.23 -18.06 8.06
N PRO A 48 -1.09 -18.32 8.73
CA PRO A 48 -0.73 -17.64 9.97
C PRO A 48 -0.87 -16.11 9.83
N ASP A 49 -1.27 -15.41 10.88
CA ASP A 49 -1.36 -13.95 10.79
C ASP A 49 0.02 -13.30 10.70
N VAL A 50 0.10 -12.15 10.04
CA VAL A 50 1.34 -11.35 9.96
C VAL A 50 1.55 -10.67 11.31
N PRO A 51 2.76 -10.67 11.89
CA PRO A 51 3.01 -9.99 13.16
C PRO A 51 2.75 -8.49 13.02
N ALA A 52 2.12 -7.89 14.05
CA ALA A 52 1.85 -6.45 14.08
C ALA A 52 3.12 -5.60 14.14
N LEU A 53 4.20 -6.16 14.69
CA LEU A 53 5.55 -5.59 14.65
C LEU A 53 6.34 -6.31 13.57
N LEU A 54 6.60 -5.62 12.47
CA LEU A 54 7.40 -6.19 11.39
C LEU A 54 8.89 -6.13 11.77
N PRO A 55 9.68 -7.18 11.51
CA PRO A 55 11.10 -7.20 11.87
C PRO A 55 11.89 -6.08 11.21
N GLY A 56 12.53 -5.23 12.02
CA GLY A 56 13.35 -4.11 11.54
C GLY A 56 12.55 -2.91 11.02
N GLU A 57 11.23 -2.88 11.20
CA GLU A 57 10.41 -1.72 10.85
C GLU A 57 10.69 -0.53 11.76
N ASP A 58 10.95 0.63 11.18
CA ASP A 58 10.98 1.90 11.90
C ASP A 58 9.67 2.65 11.69
N ARG A 59 8.79 2.60 12.71
CA ARG A 59 7.49 3.29 12.70
C ARG A 59 7.60 4.80 12.88
N GLY A 60 8.76 5.33 13.27
CA GLY A 60 9.04 6.76 13.28
C GLY A 60 9.44 7.28 11.90
N PHE A 61 10.02 6.43 11.06
CA PHE A 61 10.48 6.81 9.73
C PHE A 61 9.35 7.29 8.82
N GLY A 62 9.58 8.39 8.09
CA GLY A 62 8.61 8.95 7.16
C GLY A 62 7.26 9.28 7.80
N SER A 63 7.28 9.80 9.04
CA SER A 63 6.09 10.26 9.75
C SER A 63 5.61 11.62 9.25
N GLY A 64 4.30 11.89 9.42
CA GLY A 64 3.66 13.09 8.88
C GLY A 64 3.28 12.96 7.40
N LEU A 65 2.65 14.01 6.88
CA LEU A 65 2.29 14.09 5.46
C LEU A 65 3.36 14.84 4.69
N PHE A 66 3.87 14.23 3.63
CA PHE A 66 4.80 14.85 2.70
C PHE A 66 4.73 14.15 1.35
N VAL A 67 5.10 14.87 0.29
CA VAL A 67 5.28 14.30 -1.05
C VAL A 67 6.46 13.33 -1.04
N ASP A 68 6.19 12.06 -1.37
CA ASP A 68 7.17 10.96 -1.39
C ASP A 68 7.07 10.25 -2.74
N LEU A 69 7.84 10.75 -3.71
CA LEU A 69 7.82 10.25 -5.07
C LEU A 69 8.76 9.05 -5.19
N VAL A 70 8.20 7.92 -5.62
CA VAL A 70 8.97 6.72 -5.94
C VAL A 70 9.70 6.93 -7.29
N PRO A 71 11.02 6.64 -7.38
CA PRO A 71 11.78 6.82 -8.62
C PRO A 71 11.19 6.02 -9.79
N LYS A 72 11.36 6.52 -11.03
CA LYS A 72 10.87 5.83 -12.23
C LYS A 72 11.39 4.39 -12.35
N SER A 73 12.64 4.16 -11.98
CA SER A 73 13.28 2.83 -11.99
C SER A 73 12.66 1.84 -10.99
N CYS A 74 11.88 2.34 -10.03
CA CYS A 74 11.24 1.60 -8.94
C CYS A 74 9.72 1.46 -9.10
N TRP A 75 9.16 1.83 -10.25
CA TRP A 75 7.74 1.57 -10.51
C TRP A 75 7.50 0.04 -10.58
N PHE A 76 6.41 -0.45 -9.99
CA PHE A 76 6.06 -1.88 -9.86
C PHE A 76 6.99 -2.74 -9.01
N THR A 77 7.83 -2.12 -8.17
CA THR A 77 8.56 -2.80 -7.09
C THR A 77 7.96 -2.51 -5.71
N ASN A 78 6.69 -2.12 -5.67
CA ASN A 78 5.95 -2.02 -4.41
C ASN A 78 5.68 -3.42 -3.85
N VAL A 79 5.30 -3.49 -2.57
CA VAL A 79 5.13 -4.75 -1.86
C VAL A 79 4.10 -5.63 -2.55
N ARG A 80 2.99 -5.05 -3.01
CA ARG A 80 1.90 -5.76 -3.68
C ARG A 80 2.36 -6.55 -4.92
N TYR A 81 3.32 -6.04 -5.69
CA TYR A 81 3.88 -6.76 -6.85
C TYR A 81 4.98 -7.76 -6.50
N CYS A 82 5.49 -7.69 -5.26
CA CYS A 82 6.59 -8.54 -4.80
C CYS A 82 6.12 -9.69 -3.90
N ILE A 83 4.82 -9.84 -3.65
CA ILE A 83 4.24 -10.92 -2.83
C ILE A 83 2.98 -11.48 -3.50
N SER A 84 2.48 -12.63 -3.02
CA SER A 84 1.23 -13.19 -3.54
C SER A 84 0.03 -12.31 -3.19
N GLU A 85 -1.05 -12.32 -4.00
CA GLU A 85 -2.26 -11.55 -3.65
C GLU A 85 -2.85 -11.97 -2.30
N ARG A 86 -2.71 -13.25 -1.93
CA ARG A 86 -3.12 -13.77 -0.63
C ARG A 86 -2.30 -13.18 0.51
N ASP A 87 -0.98 -13.06 0.34
CA ASP A 87 -0.10 -12.41 1.32
C ASP A 87 -0.34 -10.92 1.39
N TRP A 88 -0.65 -10.27 0.26
CA TRP A 88 -1.05 -8.87 0.23
C TRP A 88 -2.30 -8.63 1.09
N GLU A 89 -3.33 -9.46 0.97
CA GLU A 89 -4.54 -9.33 1.82
C GLU A 89 -4.21 -9.52 3.32
N ARG A 90 -3.29 -10.44 3.65
CA ARG A 90 -2.83 -10.66 5.03
C ARG A 90 -2.08 -9.43 5.58
N VAL A 91 -1.13 -8.89 4.81
CA VAL A 91 -0.35 -7.69 5.16
C VAL A 91 -1.24 -6.47 5.28
N ARG A 92 -2.12 -6.24 4.29
CA ARG A 92 -3.08 -5.13 4.28
C ARG A 92 -4.02 -5.21 5.49
N ARG A 93 -4.59 -6.37 5.78
CA ARG A 93 -5.46 -6.57 6.95
C ARG A 93 -4.73 -6.29 8.26
N MET A 94 -3.51 -6.83 8.42
CA MET A 94 -2.67 -6.55 9.58
C MET A 94 -2.42 -5.05 9.74
N LEU A 95 -2.00 -4.37 8.67
CA LEU A 95 -1.69 -2.93 8.70
C LEU A 95 -2.89 -2.08 9.08
N LEU A 96 -4.05 -2.31 8.44
CA LEU A 96 -5.28 -1.57 8.72
C LEU A 96 -5.78 -1.82 10.14
N GLY A 97 -5.70 -3.06 10.64
CA GLY A 97 -6.05 -3.40 12.01
C GLY A 97 -5.10 -2.75 13.03
N ARG A 98 -3.79 -2.79 12.76
CA ARG A 98 -2.75 -2.13 13.58
C ARG A 98 -2.95 -0.62 13.67
N ALA A 99 -3.39 0.00 12.59
CA ALA A 99 -3.70 1.42 12.53
C ALA A 99 -5.06 1.78 13.17
N GLY A 100 -5.77 0.81 13.77
CA GLY A 100 -7.09 1.02 14.35
C GLY A 100 -8.13 1.51 13.34
N HIS A 101 -7.97 1.12 12.07
CA HIS A 101 -8.78 1.61 10.95
C HIS A 101 -8.84 3.15 10.83
N ARG A 102 -7.72 3.81 11.09
CA ARG A 102 -7.53 5.25 10.90
C ARG A 102 -6.28 5.51 10.07
N CYS A 103 -6.26 6.65 9.37
CA CYS A 103 -5.05 7.16 8.74
C CYS A 103 -4.01 7.47 9.82
N GLU A 104 -2.81 6.91 9.72
CA GLU A 104 -1.73 7.14 10.69
C GLU A 104 -1.18 8.59 10.63
N VAL A 105 -1.55 9.35 9.60
CA VAL A 105 -1.12 10.73 9.41
C VAL A 105 -2.19 11.73 9.87
N CYS A 106 -3.40 11.69 9.29
CA CYS A 106 -4.45 12.67 9.58
C CYS A 106 -5.58 12.15 10.49
N GLN A 107 -5.48 10.90 10.98
CA GLN A 107 -6.42 10.26 11.91
C GLN A 107 -7.86 10.04 11.39
N ARG A 108 -8.12 10.39 10.12
CA ARG A 108 -9.43 10.17 9.47
C ARG A 108 -9.67 8.69 9.20
N GLU A 109 -10.92 8.28 9.37
CA GLU A 109 -11.42 6.94 9.03
C GLU A 109 -11.87 6.85 7.56
N GLU A 110 -12.24 5.64 7.13
CA GLU A 110 -12.94 5.42 5.86
C GLU A 110 -14.30 6.13 5.86
N ASP A 111 -14.68 6.68 4.71
CA ASP A 111 -15.96 7.34 4.49
C ASP A 111 -16.43 7.05 3.07
N ARG A 112 -17.52 6.28 2.95
CA ARG A 112 -18.02 5.84 1.64
C ARG A 112 -18.70 6.96 0.85
N GLU A 113 -19.29 7.94 1.53
CA GLU A 113 -20.04 9.01 0.90
C GLU A 113 -19.10 9.91 0.10
N VAL A 114 -17.97 10.26 0.70
CA VAL A 114 -16.91 11.03 0.03
C VAL A 114 -15.82 10.15 -0.60
N ARG A 115 -16.06 8.83 -0.68
CA ARG A 115 -15.16 7.84 -1.30
C ARG A 115 -13.72 7.84 -0.74
N ARG A 116 -13.59 8.04 0.56
CA ARG A 116 -12.32 7.97 1.30
C ARG A 116 -12.09 6.55 1.79
N TRP A 117 -11.00 5.95 1.37
CA TRP A 117 -10.59 4.62 1.76
C TRP A 117 -9.29 4.68 2.57
N LEU A 118 -8.92 3.56 3.19
CA LEU A 118 -7.61 3.37 3.79
C LEU A 118 -6.77 2.46 2.90
N GLU A 119 -5.55 2.91 2.67
CA GLU A 119 -4.61 2.35 1.70
C GLU A 119 -3.28 2.09 2.41
N ALA A 120 -2.67 0.95 2.09
CA ALA A 120 -1.33 0.62 2.56
C ALA A 120 -0.30 1.37 1.68
N HIS A 121 0.68 2.00 2.31
CA HIS A 121 1.71 2.75 1.63
C HIS A 121 3.10 2.38 2.16
N GLU A 122 4.08 2.31 1.28
CA GLU A 122 5.47 2.02 1.62
C GLU A 122 6.32 3.27 1.81
N ARG A 123 7.12 3.32 2.89
CA ARG A 123 8.22 4.28 3.03
C ARG A 123 9.56 3.61 2.76
N TRP A 124 10.37 4.26 1.95
CA TRP A 124 11.64 3.73 1.46
C TRP A 124 12.82 4.59 1.91
N SER A 125 13.91 3.94 2.31
CA SER A 125 15.23 4.57 2.38
C SER A 125 16.06 4.20 1.17
N PHE A 126 16.94 5.10 0.75
CA PHE A 126 17.81 4.92 -0.41
C PHE A 126 19.27 5.04 0.01
N ASP A 127 20.04 3.95 -0.14
CA ASP A 127 21.48 3.92 0.05
C ASP A 127 22.17 4.07 -1.30
N TRP A 128 22.70 5.27 -1.56
CA TRP A 128 23.35 5.61 -2.83
C TRP A 128 24.63 4.81 -3.09
N SER A 129 25.36 4.46 -2.02
CA SER A 129 26.64 3.75 -2.15
C SER A 129 26.43 2.29 -2.52
N ALA A 130 25.48 1.63 -1.86
CA ALA A 130 25.10 0.25 -2.13
C ALA A 130 24.08 0.12 -3.27
N ARG A 131 23.52 1.24 -3.74
CA ARG A 131 22.38 1.31 -4.68
C ARG A 131 21.20 0.47 -4.20
N VAL A 132 20.83 0.60 -2.93
CA VAL A 132 19.73 -0.15 -2.32
C VAL A 132 18.54 0.76 -2.04
N GLN A 133 17.35 0.36 -2.52
CA GLN A 133 16.06 0.85 -2.06
C GLN A 133 15.52 -0.13 -1.02
N LYS A 134 15.46 0.28 0.24
CA LYS A 134 15.04 -0.56 1.35
C LYS A 134 13.67 -0.17 1.87
N LEU A 135 12.79 -1.16 2.06
CA LEU A 135 11.51 -0.97 2.72
C LEU A 135 11.75 -0.76 4.21
N VAL A 136 11.37 0.42 4.72
CA VAL A 136 11.58 0.79 6.13
C VAL A 136 10.28 0.75 6.92
N ARG A 137 9.16 1.09 6.28
CA ARG A 137 7.85 1.16 6.95
C ARG A 137 6.69 0.86 6.02
N LEU A 138 5.69 0.16 6.54
CA LEU A 138 4.34 0.14 5.97
C LEU A 138 3.44 1.04 6.81
N ILE A 139 2.76 1.99 6.16
CA ILE A 139 1.91 2.99 6.81
C ILE A 139 0.50 2.97 6.22
N CYS A 140 -0.51 3.09 7.07
CA CYS A 140 -1.91 3.21 6.66
C CYS A 140 -2.26 4.68 6.39
N LEU A 141 -2.61 5.02 5.15
CA LEU A 141 -3.00 6.38 4.73
C LEU A 141 -4.44 6.40 4.26
N CYS A 142 -5.17 7.50 4.48
CA CYS A 142 -6.43 7.72 3.77
C CYS A 142 -6.17 8.15 2.32
N THR A 143 -7.18 8.01 1.46
CA THR A 143 -7.11 8.40 0.03
C THR A 143 -6.49 9.78 -0.20
N ASP A 144 -6.88 10.79 0.58
CA ASP A 144 -6.33 12.15 0.42
C ASP A 144 -4.83 12.23 0.79
N CYS A 145 -4.42 11.62 1.91
CA CYS A 145 -3.01 11.57 2.33
C CYS A 145 -2.17 10.74 1.34
N HIS A 146 -2.72 9.65 0.83
CA HIS A 146 -2.08 8.80 -0.16
C HIS A 146 -1.88 9.56 -1.48
N GLN A 147 -2.90 10.31 -1.91
CA GLN A 147 -2.83 11.18 -3.09
C GLN A 147 -1.79 12.30 -2.93
N ALA A 148 -1.77 12.98 -1.78
CA ALA A 148 -0.77 14.02 -1.48
C ALA A 148 0.66 13.47 -1.45
N THR A 149 0.83 12.25 -0.93
CA THR A 149 2.12 11.55 -0.97
C THR A 149 2.56 11.27 -2.41
N HIS A 150 1.64 10.78 -3.26
CA HIS A 150 1.87 10.55 -4.68
C HIS A 150 1.56 11.77 -5.56
N TYR A 151 2.09 12.94 -5.21
CA TYR A 151 1.74 14.21 -5.84
C TYR A 151 1.93 14.23 -7.37
N GLY A 152 3.00 13.61 -7.90
CA GLY A 152 3.22 13.52 -9.34
C GLY A 152 2.13 12.74 -10.08
N LEU A 153 1.54 11.72 -9.44
CA LEU A 153 0.38 11.02 -9.99
C LEU A 153 -0.89 11.90 -9.92
N ALA A 154 -1.05 12.66 -8.84
CA ALA A 154 -2.15 13.61 -8.70
C ALA A 154 -2.12 14.67 -9.82
N GLN A 155 -0.95 15.20 -10.18
CA GLN A 155 -0.79 16.12 -11.31
C GLN A 155 -1.20 15.50 -12.64
N VAL A 156 -0.74 14.28 -12.94
CA VAL A 156 -1.12 13.57 -14.19
C VAL A 156 -2.64 13.35 -14.28
N ARG A 157 -3.32 13.23 -13.15
CA ARG A 157 -4.77 13.05 -13.06
C ARG A 157 -5.57 14.35 -12.92
N GLY A 158 -4.91 15.51 -12.86
CA GLY A 158 -5.57 16.81 -12.62
C GLY A 158 -6.18 16.94 -11.23
N GLN A 159 -5.61 16.26 -10.23
CA GLN A 159 -6.05 16.23 -8.84
C GLN A 159 -5.06 16.92 -7.88
N ASP A 160 -4.06 17.60 -8.43
CA ASP A 160 -2.97 18.25 -7.71
C ASP A 160 -3.45 19.42 -6.85
N ALA A 161 -4.41 20.23 -7.31
CA ALA A 161 -4.99 21.29 -6.48
C ALA A 161 -5.59 20.75 -5.16
N ALA A 162 -6.33 19.63 -5.22
CA ALA A 162 -6.88 18.98 -4.03
C ALA A 162 -5.79 18.36 -3.14
N ALA A 163 -4.75 17.78 -3.76
CA ALA A 163 -3.60 17.22 -3.04
C ALA A 163 -2.81 18.32 -2.30
N PHE A 164 -2.63 19.48 -2.93
CA PHE A 164 -1.94 20.66 -2.38
C PHE A 164 -2.67 21.20 -1.16
N GLU A 165 -3.97 21.45 -1.28
CA GLU A 165 -4.79 21.93 -0.16
C GLU A 165 -4.85 20.92 0.99
N HIS A 166 -4.91 19.63 0.68
CA HIS A 166 -4.86 18.62 1.72
C HIS A 166 -3.51 18.57 2.44
N LEU A 167 -2.41 18.68 1.70
CA LEU A 167 -1.05 18.74 2.25
C LEU A 167 -0.92 19.91 3.23
N ARG A 168 -1.37 21.10 2.84
CA ARG A 168 -1.42 22.29 3.69
C ARG A 168 -2.26 22.08 4.94
N ALA A 169 -3.49 21.57 4.78
CA ALA A 169 -4.41 21.40 5.89
C ALA A 169 -3.87 20.45 6.98
N VAL A 170 -3.09 19.43 6.60
CA VAL A 170 -2.53 18.47 7.55
C VAL A 170 -1.21 18.95 8.15
N THR A 171 -0.36 19.61 7.36
CA THR A 171 0.98 20.04 7.80
C THR A 171 0.97 21.40 8.49
N GLY A 172 -0.04 22.23 8.23
CA GLY A 172 -0.08 23.63 8.64
C GLY A 172 0.87 24.54 7.85
N TRP A 173 1.46 24.05 6.75
CA TRP A 173 2.39 24.82 5.94
C TRP A 173 1.73 25.99 5.22
N SER A 174 2.52 27.06 5.03
CA SER A 174 2.13 28.14 4.13
C SER A 174 2.08 27.63 2.69
N GLU A 175 1.44 28.39 1.81
CA GLU A 175 1.43 28.08 0.37
C GLU A 175 2.86 28.02 -0.19
N GLN A 176 3.72 28.96 0.24
CA GLN A 176 5.11 29.03 -0.17
C GLN A 176 5.91 27.80 0.31
N ASP A 177 5.77 27.41 1.58
CA ASP A 177 6.48 26.24 2.13
C ASP A 177 6.01 24.93 1.47
N THR A 178 4.71 24.85 1.17
CA THR A 178 4.14 23.69 0.47
C THR A 178 4.70 23.56 -0.94
N GLN A 179 4.75 24.68 -1.67
CA GLN A 179 5.32 24.73 -3.02
C GLN A 179 6.81 24.35 -2.99
N ALA A 180 7.58 24.92 -2.06
CA ALA A 180 9.00 24.60 -1.89
C ALA A 180 9.23 23.11 -1.56
N HIS A 181 8.38 22.52 -0.71
CA HIS A 181 8.43 21.09 -0.41
C HIS A 181 8.17 20.23 -1.67
N ILE A 182 7.15 20.59 -2.46
CA ILE A 182 6.82 19.87 -3.69
C ILE A 182 8.00 19.93 -4.67
N GLU A 183 8.55 21.11 -4.90
CA GLU A 183 9.71 21.32 -5.78
C GLU A 183 10.92 20.48 -5.33
N GLY A 184 11.27 20.53 -4.05
CA GLY A 184 12.36 19.73 -3.49
C GLY A 184 12.10 18.22 -3.62
N ALA A 185 10.87 17.76 -3.47
CA ALA A 185 10.51 16.36 -3.67
C ALA A 185 10.69 15.92 -5.13
N PHE A 186 10.39 16.79 -6.11
CA PHE A 186 10.63 16.52 -7.53
C PHE A 186 12.13 16.51 -7.88
N GLU A 187 12.95 17.35 -7.24
CA GLU A 187 14.40 17.32 -7.41
C GLU A 187 14.99 16.00 -6.91
N VAL A 188 14.61 15.56 -5.70
CA VAL A 188 15.03 14.28 -5.13
C VAL A 188 14.59 13.13 -6.05
N TRP A 189 13.36 13.17 -6.55
CA TRP A 189 12.86 12.17 -7.49
C TRP A 189 13.65 12.14 -8.80
N ALA A 190 14.00 13.30 -9.36
CA ALA A 190 14.77 13.40 -10.58
C ALA A 190 16.16 12.77 -10.41
N GLN A 191 16.84 13.04 -9.29
CA GLN A 191 18.12 12.43 -8.95
C GLN A 191 18.01 10.92 -8.78
N ARG A 192 17.05 10.44 -7.96
CA ARG A 192 16.91 9.00 -7.70
C ARG A 192 16.48 8.21 -8.94
N SER A 193 15.78 8.84 -9.89
CA SER A 193 15.35 8.21 -11.14
C SER A 193 16.49 7.97 -12.13
N GLN A 194 17.70 8.45 -11.85
CA GLN A 194 18.91 8.19 -12.66
C GLN A 194 19.65 6.91 -12.23
N VAL A 195 19.19 6.24 -11.18
CA VAL A 195 19.86 5.08 -10.59
C VAL A 195 18.96 3.85 -10.68
N ASP A 196 19.56 2.72 -11.03
CA ASP A 196 18.95 1.41 -10.88
C ASP A 196 19.18 0.90 -9.45
N TRP A 197 18.09 0.72 -8.71
CA TRP A 197 18.12 0.34 -7.30
C TRP A 197 17.88 -1.15 -7.13
N HIS A 198 18.65 -1.78 -6.25
CA HIS A 198 18.37 -3.11 -5.71
C HIS A 198 17.36 -3.01 -4.58
N LEU A 199 16.31 -3.83 -4.64
CA LEU A 199 15.23 -3.81 -3.67
C LEU A 199 15.57 -4.67 -2.45
N ASP A 200 15.49 -4.08 -1.26
CA ASP A 200 15.56 -4.79 0.02
C ASP A 200 14.16 -4.86 0.66
N LEU A 201 13.60 -6.06 0.66
CA LEU A 201 12.32 -6.42 1.30
C LEU A 201 12.52 -7.38 2.49
N SER A 202 13.71 -7.37 3.10
CA SER A 202 14.05 -8.27 4.21
C SER A 202 13.04 -8.21 5.36
N MET A 203 12.46 -7.02 5.62
CA MET A 203 11.37 -6.80 6.57
C MET A 203 10.17 -7.75 6.35
N LEU A 204 9.78 -8.01 5.09
CA LEU A 204 8.68 -8.91 4.76
C LEU A 204 9.07 -10.37 4.92
N THR A 205 10.25 -10.76 4.43
CA THR A 205 10.73 -12.14 4.57
C THR A 205 10.95 -12.53 6.03
N GLY A 206 11.44 -11.60 6.86
CA GLY A 206 11.57 -11.79 8.30
C GLY A 206 10.21 -11.97 8.98
N ALA A 207 9.14 -11.40 8.43
CA ALA A 207 7.77 -11.58 8.89
C ALA A 207 7.09 -12.86 8.35
N GLY A 208 7.84 -13.74 7.66
CA GLY A 208 7.30 -14.99 7.09
C GLY A 208 6.50 -14.80 5.80
N ILE A 209 6.69 -13.67 5.09
CA ILE A 209 6.07 -13.43 3.78
C ILE A 209 7.01 -13.87 2.67
N ALA A 210 6.53 -14.76 1.79
CA ALA A 210 7.28 -15.21 0.64
C ALA A 210 7.29 -14.14 -0.45
N LEU A 211 8.47 -13.85 -1.01
CA LEU A 211 8.58 -12.92 -2.13
C LEU A 211 8.30 -13.64 -3.45
N ALA A 212 7.49 -13.01 -4.29
CA ALA A 212 7.39 -13.30 -5.70
C ALA A 212 8.45 -12.51 -6.47
N LYS A 213 8.90 -13.03 -7.61
CA LYS A 213 9.80 -12.26 -8.49
C LYS A 213 9.04 -11.04 -9.02
N PRO A 214 9.55 -9.81 -8.80
CA PRO A 214 8.92 -8.64 -9.38
C PRO A 214 9.00 -8.71 -10.91
N PRO A 215 8.13 -7.98 -11.64
CA PRO A 215 8.25 -7.82 -13.08
C PRO A 215 9.67 -7.39 -13.48
N ALA A 216 10.15 -7.91 -14.61
CA ALA A 216 11.46 -7.56 -15.15
C ALA A 216 11.56 -6.05 -15.37
N ALA A 217 12.74 -5.46 -15.12
CA ALA A 217 12.93 -4.01 -15.19
C ALA A 217 12.44 -3.39 -16.52
N ALA A 218 12.67 -4.09 -17.64
CA ALA A 218 12.27 -3.66 -18.98
C ALA A 218 10.74 -3.53 -19.19
N THR A 219 9.91 -4.23 -18.40
CA THR A 219 8.45 -4.19 -18.55
C THR A 219 7.75 -3.21 -17.61
N ARG A 220 8.46 -2.71 -16.58
CA ARG A 220 7.90 -1.85 -15.51
C ARG A 220 7.29 -0.56 -16.05
N THR A 221 7.96 0.13 -16.96
CA THR A 221 7.44 1.37 -17.57
C THR A 221 6.16 1.11 -18.36
N GLY A 222 6.06 -0.03 -19.04
CA GLY A 222 4.86 -0.44 -19.79
C GLY A 222 3.66 -0.67 -18.87
N ILE A 223 3.86 -1.38 -17.76
CA ILE A 223 2.81 -1.61 -16.74
C ILE A 223 2.34 -0.26 -16.15
N ALA A 224 3.25 0.70 -15.94
CA ALA A 224 2.91 2.06 -15.48
C ALA A 224 1.93 2.75 -16.41
N ILE A 225 2.25 2.75 -17.69
CA ILE A 225 1.43 3.40 -18.70
C ILE A 225 0.05 2.74 -18.78
N GLU A 226 -0.02 1.41 -18.69
CA GLU A 226 -1.28 0.68 -18.71
C GLU A 226 -2.16 0.95 -17.48
N GLU A 227 -1.59 0.97 -16.27
CA GLU A 227 -2.35 1.28 -15.05
C GLU A 227 -2.83 2.73 -14.98
N LEU A 228 -1.98 3.66 -15.43
CA LEU A 228 -2.34 5.08 -15.59
C LEU A 228 -3.53 5.22 -16.55
N ARG A 229 -3.51 4.52 -17.69
CA ARG A 229 -4.59 4.51 -18.68
C ARG A 229 -5.86 3.83 -18.17
N ALA A 230 -5.72 2.79 -17.34
CA ALA A 230 -6.85 2.06 -16.79
C ALA A 230 -7.60 2.85 -15.69
N GLY A 231 -7.05 3.96 -15.19
CA GLY A 231 -7.62 4.74 -14.09
C GLY A 231 -7.71 3.94 -12.77
N ARG A 232 -7.03 2.79 -12.70
CA ARG A 232 -7.13 1.85 -11.58
C ARG A 232 -6.15 2.26 -10.50
N SER A 233 -6.64 3.00 -9.50
CA SER A 233 -6.11 2.82 -8.15
C SER A 233 -6.94 1.70 -7.55
N GLN A 234 -6.47 0.45 -7.65
CA GLN A 234 -7.14 -0.62 -6.91
C GLN A 234 -6.84 -0.40 -5.42
N PRO A 235 -7.87 -0.31 -4.56
CA PRO A 235 -7.70 -0.08 -3.12
C PRO A 235 -7.02 -1.26 -2.37
#